data_AF-A0A954IEL7-F1
#
_entry.id   AF-A0A954IEL7-F1
#
_cell.length_a   1.000
_cell.length_b   1.000
_cell.length_c   1.000
_cell.angle_alpha   90.00
_cell.angle_beta   90.00
_cell.angle_gamma   90.00
#
_symmetry.space_group_name_H-M   'P 1'
#
loop_
_entity.id
_entity.type
_entity.pdbx_description
1 polymer ?
#
loop_
_entity_poly.entity_id
_entity_poly.type
_entity_poly.pdbx_seq_one_letter_code
_entity_poly.pdbx_strand_id
1 'polypeptide(L)'
;AADRQGDGQPQVCVWTNDYQGTRVFGCTMGHYNETMAEPKYLDMMARAVLWATGRDIEQDFTPSSAEADDAIHALIDAPVADASALPSACCGEGNLALQKTVTSKTEQAGNFRRQLTDGRLDTRWCADGGQVNEWVTVDLGEPFDVRNLRLHWERREGTAYQYTIEASTDGETWQIIVDESKNHDLNGVRAHAVEAPQTRYLKTTFLGSSTNGWGSLWELEAYAGDLPALPVAAAVGAAAISDVTAPDGLNVTMFASPPEVNYPVCLTAAVTGEVFVGVDEQGSLGKEAGRGKILRCIDTDGDGTADQINEFAKVDHPRGLVFDNNSLWVLHPPLLSVFHDTDGDGTADSSEVLIEGISTDEVNRRGADHTTNGIRMGIDGWIYIAVGDFGFNQAVGKDGTVLSKR
;
A
#
# COMPACT_ATOMS: atom_id res chain seq x y z
N ALA A 1 0.45 0.16 34.71
CA ALA A 1 1.85 -0.28 34.92
C ALA A 1 2.18 -1.23 33.79
N ALA A 2 3.27 -0.98 33.06
CA ALA A 2 3.67 -1.83 31.94
C ALA A 2 4.67 -2.88 32.46
N ASP A 3 4.22 -4.14 32.61
CA ASP A 3 5.08 -5.25 32.98
C ASP A 3 5.93 -5.68 31.78
N ARG A 4 7.13 -5.10 31.64
CA ARG A 4 8.13 -5.55 30.66
C ARG A 4 9.15 -6.55 31.20
N GLN A 5 9.27 -6.69 32.53
CA GLN A 5 10.23 -7.61 33.16
C GLN A 5 9.60 -8.75 33.96
N GLY A 6 8.26 -8.84 34.04
CA GLY A 6 7.56 -9.92 34.76
C GLY A 6 7.83 -9.98 36.27
N ASP A 7 8.48 -8.96 36.83
CA ASP A 7 8.91 -8.87 38.23
C ASP A 7 7.92 -8.13 39.13
N GLY A 8 6.84 -7.58 38.54
CA GLY A 8 5.77 -6.87 39.23
C GLY A 8 6.20 -5.54 39.88
N GLN A 9 7.38 -5.01 39.54
CA GLN A 9 7.86 -3.76 40.09
C GLN A 9 7.36 -2.56 39.26
N PRO A 10 6.94 -1.45 39.91
CA PRO A 10 6.57 -0.23 39.21
C PRO A 10 7.73 0.30 38.36
N GLN A 11 7.46 0.49 37.07
CA GLN A 11 8.44 1.03 36.12
C GLN A 11 8.20 2.52 35.88
N VAL A 12 9.29 3.28 35.72
CA VAL A 12 9.22 4.68 35.30
C VAL A 12 8.94 4.71 33.80
N CYS A 13 7.72 5.06 33.43
CA CYS A 13 7.31 5.18 32.03
C CYS A 13 7.20 6.62 31.54
N VAL A 14 7.44 7.60 32.41
CA VAL A 14 7.33 9.04 32.14
C VAL A 14 8.50 9.76 32.81
N TRP A 15 9.17 10.65 32.08
CA TRP A 15 10.25 11.48 32.62
C TRP A 15 10.25 12.87 32.00
N THR A 16 10.86 13.81 32.72
CA THR A 16 11.12 15.17 32.24
C THR A 16 12.61 15.45 32.34
N ASN A 17 13.10 16.33 31.47
CA ASN A 17 14.48 16.78 31.46
C ASN A 17 14.55 18.27 31.07
N ASP A 18 15.55 18.98 31.57
CA ASP A 18 15.94 20.30 31.07
C ASP A 18 17.31 20.15 30.43
N TYR A 19 17.35 20.18 29.10
CA TYR A 19 18.58 20.05 28.33
C TYR A 19 18.93 21.40 27.71
N GLN A 20 19.93 22.07 28.29
CA GLN A 20 20.42 23.37 27.82
C GLN A 20 19.32 24.44 27.72
N GLY A 21 18.38 24.47 28.67
CA GLY A 21 17.25 25.41 28.68
C GLY A 21 16.07 24.97 27.81
N THR A 22 16.14 23.80 27.18
CA THR A 22 15.01 23.18 26.46
C THR A 22 14.37 22.11 27.35
N ARG A 23 13.09 22.27 27.64
CA ARG A 23 12.29 21.29 28.38
C ARG A 23 11.92 20.12 27.49
N VAL A 24 12.27 18.91 27.91
CA VAL A 24 11.99 17.66 27.20
C VAL A 24 11.11 16.79 28.07
N PHE A 25 10.00 16.31 27.51
CA PHE A 25 9.15 15.30 28.11
C PHE A 25 9.31 13.99 27.34
N GLY A 26 9.39 12.87 28.04
CA GLY A 26 9.46 11.54 27.45
C GLY A 26 8.46 10.57 28.09
N CYS A 27 7.82 9.74 27.27
CA CYS A 27 6.86 8.73 27.69
C CYS A 27 7.00 7.47 26.82
N THR A 28 7.00 6.29 27.44
CA THR A 28 7.03 4.99 26.73
C THR A 28 5.64 4.35 26.56
N MET A 29 4.61 4.97 27.13
CA MET A 29 3.21 4.56 26.95
C MET A 29 2.63 5.22 25.69
N GLY A 30 1.77 4.51 24.95
CA GLY A 30 1.08 5.06 23.76
C GLY A 30 1.12 4.20 22.49
N HIS A 31 1.57 2.94 22.55
CA HIS A 31 1.62 2.06 21.37
C HIS A 31 0.31 1.28 21.11
N TYR A 32 -0.71 1.49 21.95
CA TYR A 32 -1.97 0.75 21.92
C TYR A 32 -3.14 1.73 21.97
N ASN A 33 -4.19 1.45 21.19
CA ASN A 33 -5.39 2.29 21.10
C ASN A 33 -6.05 2.49 22.47
N GLU A 34 -6.06 1.45 23.29
CA GLU A 34 -6.58 1.47 24.65
C GLU A 34 -5.86 2.51 25.50
N THR A 35 -4.53 2.64 25.35
CA THR A 35 -3.78 3.67 26.08
C THR A 35 -4.08 5.07 25.55
N MET A 36 -4.19 5.21 24.23
CA MET A 36 -4.45 6.49 23.57
C MET A 36 -5.87 7.02 23.84
N ALA A 37 -6.80 6.13 24.18
CA ALA A 37 -8.17 6.47 24.50
C ALA A 37 -8.41 6.75 26.00
N GLU A 38 -7.43 6.50 26.87
CA GLU A 38 -7.58 6.80 28.30
C GLU A 38 -7.50 8.31 28.58
N PRO A 39 -8.53 8.94 29.16
CA PRO A 39 -8.55 10.38 29.43
C PRO A 39 -7.36 10.85 30.26
N LYS A 40 -6.93 10.04 31.23
CA LYS A 40 -5.77 10.34 32.08
C LYS A 40 -4.45 10.38 31.28
N TYR A 41 -4.33 9.57 30.24
CA TYR A 41 -3.15 9.58 29.38
C TYR A 41 -3.16 10.84 28.50
N LEU A 42 -4.30 11.18 27.91
CA LEU A 42 -4.47 12.38 27.09
C LEU A 42 -4.25 13.67 27.90
N ASP A 43 -4.80 13.75 29.11
CA ASP A 43 -4.57 14.85 30.06
C ASP A 43 -3.08 15.01 30.38
N MET A 44 -2.39 13.89 30.63
CA MET A 44 -0.95 13.91 30.88
C MET A 44 -0.18 14.41 29.66
N MET A 45 -0.53 13.97 28.44
CA MET A 45 0.07 14.48 27.20
C MET A 45 -0.15 15.98 27.02
N ALA A 46 -1.38 16.46 27.20
CA ALA A 46 -1.70 17.89 27.09
C ALA A 46 -0.90 18.74 28.09
N ARG A 47 -0.84 18.30 29.36
CA ARG A 47 -0.01 18.96 30.39
C ARG A 47 1.47 18.92 30.06
N ALA A 48 1.96 17.82 29.51
CA ALA A 48 3.35 17.67 29.09
C ALA A 48 3.72 18.65 27.96
N VAL A 49 2.85 18.82 26.96
CA VAL A 49 3.03 19.78 25.87
C VAL A 49 3.06 21.22 26.41
N LEU A 50 2.12 21.58 27.29
CA LEU A 50 2.12 22.90 27.94
C LEU A 50 3.43 23.13 28.71
N TRP A 51 3.86 22.15 29.51
CA TRP A 51 5.09 22.25 30.27
C TRP A 51 6.32 22.43 29.38
N ALA A 52 6.45 21.60 28.34
CA ALA A 52 7.57 21.61 27.40
C ALA A 52 7.66 22.93 26.61
N THR A 53 6.51 23.55 26.34
CA THR A 53 6.41 24.85 25.64
C THR A 53 6.53 26.07 26.57
N GLY A 54 6.80 25.87 27.86
CA GLY A 54 6.99 26.97 28.81
C GLY A 54 5.69 27.60 29.33
N ARG A 55 4.53 26.98 29.05
CA ARG A 55 3.20 27.44 29.46
C ARG A 55 2.90 27.11 30.93
N ASP A 56 1.98 27.85 31.53
CA ASP A 56 1.55 27.60 32.92
C ASP A 56 0.45 26.55 32.89
N ILE A 57 0.78 25.35 33.34
CA ILE A 57 -0.14 24.21 33.30
C ILE A 57 -1.43 24.51 34.08
N GLU A 58 -1.37 25.21 35.21
CA GLU A 58 -2.55 25.46 36.04
C GLU A 58 -3.51 26.46 35.39
N GLN A 59 -2.99 27.35 34.54
CA GLN A 59 -3.79 28.37 33.85
C GLN A 59 -4.24 27.93 32.46
N ASP A 60 -3.36 27.21 31.74
CA ASP A 60 -3.53 26.91 30.33
C ASP A 60 -4.14 25.51 30.07
N PHE A 61 -4.15 24.62 31.07
CA PHE A 61 -4.72 23.29 30.91
C PHE A 61 -6.24 23.31 31.08
N THR A 62 -6.95 22.74 30.10
CA THR A 62 -8.39 22.48 30.19
C THR A 62 -8.60 20.97 30.18
N PRO A 63 -9.16 20.36 31.24
CA PRO A 63 -9.50 18.93 31.23
C PRO A 63 -10.59 18.63 30.20
N SER A 64 -10.57 17.42 29.65
CA SER A 64 -11.66 16.93 28.81
C SER A 64 -12.99 16.85 29.59
N SER A 65 -14.10 16.82 28.85
CA SER A 65 -15.42 16.57 29.42
C SER A 65 -15.76 15.08 29.36
N ALA A 66 -16.66 14.62 30.23
CA ALA A 66 -17.11 13.23 30.24
C ALA A 66 -17.69 12.81 28.88
N GLU A 67 -18.38 13.72 28.19
CA GLU A 67 -18.93 13.45 26.85
C GLU A 67 -17.83 13.26 25.80
N ALA A 68 -16.74 14.02 25.90
CA ALA A 68 -15.59 13.86 25.01
C ALA A 68 -14.84 12.54 25.29
N ASP A 69 -14.67 12.20 26.57
CA ASP A 69 -14.06 10.95 27.01
C ASP A 69 -14.85 9.72 26.53
N ASP A 70 -16.18 9.75 26.71
CA ASP A 70 -17.08 8.68 26.25
C ASP A 70 -17.03 8.53 24.72
N ALA A 71 -16.96 9.64 23.97
CA ALA A 71 -16.83 9.62 22.53
C ALA A 71 -15.50 9.01 22.07
N ILE A 72 -14.39 9.30 22.75
CA ILE A 72 -13.07 8.73 22.46
C ILE A 72 -13.05 7.23 22.77
N HIS A 73 -13.61 6.81 23.91
CA HIS A 73 -13.69 5.38 24.27
C HIS A 73 -14.51 4.58 23.26
N ALA A 74 -15.59 5.14 22.72
CA ALA A 74 -16.40 4.48 21.69
C ALA A 74 -15.62 4.19 20.40
N LEU A 75 -14.51 4.89 20.13
CA LEU A 75 -13.66 4.64 18.96
C LEU A 75 -12.79 3.39 19.08
N ILE A 76 -12.54 2.89 20.30
CA ILE A 76 -11.72 1.67 20.52
C ILE A 76 -12.42 0.44 19.92
N ASP A 77 -13.74 0.35 20.13
CA ASP A 77 -14.57 -0.79 19.72
C ASP A 77 -15.35 -0.51 18.42
N ALA A 78 -15.12 0.65 17.80
CA ALA A 78 -15.79 1.00 16.56
C ALA A 78 -15.45 -0.05 15.49
N PRO A 79 -16.45 -0.68 14.85
CA PRO A 79 -16.19 -1.64 13.79
C PRO A 79 -15.46 -0.93 12.67
N VAL A 80 -14.19 -1.27 12.48
CA VAL A 80 -13.45 -0.89 11.28
C VAL A 80 -14.11 -1.62 10.14
N ALA A 81 -14.60 -0.88 9.13
CA ALA A 81 -15.13 -1.50 7.93
C ALA A 81 -14.08 -2.48 7.40
N ASP A 82 -14.48 -3.74 7.20
CA ASP A 82 -13.56 -4.80 6.83
C ASP A 82 -12.93 -4.45 5.48
N ALA A 83 -11.68 -4.01 5.56
CA ALA A 83 -10.76 -3.67 4.50
C ALA A 83 -10.66 -4.68 3.36
N SER A 84 -11.06 -5.91 3.63
CA SER A 84 -10.92 -7.04 2.73
C SER A 84 -12.12 -7.24 1.81
N ALA A 85 -13.20 -6.48 1.98
CA ALA A 85 -14.38 -6.59 1.14
C ALA A 85 -14.09 -6.02 -0.26
N LEU A 86 -13.71 -6.92 -1.17
CA LEU A 86 -13.64 -6.63 -2.59
C LEU A 86 -14.98 -6.04 -3.06
N PRO A 87 -14.98 -5.07 -3.99
CA PRO A 87 -16.21 -4.41 -4.43
C PRO A 87 -17.22 -5.46 -4.90
N SER A 88 -18.41 -5.41 -4.32
CA SER A 88 -19.46 -6.44 -4.53
C SER A 88 -20.11 -6.40 -5.92
N ALA A 89 -19.74 -5.46 -6.78
CA ALA A 89 -20.31 -5.29 -8.13
C ALA A 89 -19.32 -4.67 -9.13
N CYS A 90 -18.14 -5.28 -9.30
CA CYS A 90 -17.09 -4.75 -10.18
C CYS A 90 -17.23 -5.10 -11.67
N CYS A 91 -17.90 -6.20 -11.96
CA CYS A 91 -17.57 -7.02 -13.13
C CYS A 91 -18.81 -7.33 -14.00
N GLY A 92 -19.78 -6.42 -13.98
CA GLY A 92 -21.11 -6.63 -14.58
C GLY A 92 -21.33 -5.98 -15.94
N GLU A 93 -20.91 -4.73 -16.14
CA GLU A 93 -21.22 -4.02 -17.38
C GLU A 93 -20.41 -4.57 -18.56
N GLY A 94 -21.09 -5.11 -19.59
CA GLY A 94 -20.46 -5.63 -20.81
C GLY A 94 -19.82 -7.02 -20.69
N ASN A 95 -19.73 -7.61 -19.50
CA ASN A 95 -19.18 -8.94 -19.29
C ASN A 95 -20.11 -10.01 -19.90
N LEU A 96 -19.64 -10.67 -20.96
CA LEU A 96 -20.36 -11.73 -21.66
C LEU A 96 -20.61 -12.96 -20.79
N ALA A 97 -19.77 -13.18 -19.77
CA ALA A 97 -19.89 -14.30 -18.84
C ALA A 97 -20.86 -14.01 -17.69
N LEU A 98 -21.28 -12.75 -17.47
CA LEU A 98 -22.13 -12.38 -16.34
C LEU A 98 -23.44 -13.17 -16.31
N GLN A 99 -23.73 -13.76 -15.15
CA GLN A 99 -24.92 -14.56 -14.85
C GLN A 99 -25.16 -15.72 -15.81
N LYS A 100 -24.11 -16.16 -16.52
CA LYS A 100 -24.17 -17.28 -17.44
C LYS A 100 -24.14 -18.62 -16.71
N THR A 101 -24.53 -19.67 -17.42
CA THR A 101 -24.59 -20.99 -16.81
C THR A 101 -23.19 -21.57 -16.66
N VAL A 102 -22.88 -22.05 -15.46
CA VAL A 102 -21.57 -22.63 -15.14
C VAL A 102 -21.70 -24.12 -14.82
N THR A 103 -20.81 -24.92 -15.38
CA THR A 103 -20.59 -26.34 -15.03
C THR A 103 -19.15 -26.52 -14.53
N SER A 104 -18.92 -27.37 -13.55
CA SER A 104 -17.57 -27.64 -13.04
C SER A 104 -17.39 -29.13 -12.79
N LYS A 105 -16.12 -29.56 -12.75
CA LYS A 105 -15.78 -30.95 -12.42
C LYS A 105 -16.15 -31.29 -10.97
N THR A 106 -15.78 -30.40 -10.05
CA THR A 106 -16.10 -30.47 -8.63
C THR A 106 -16.42 -29.07 -8.09
N GLU A 107 -17.00 -29.00 -6.90
CA GLU A 107 -17.16 -27.74 -6.16
C GLU A 107 -17.15 -28.01 -4.65
N GLN A 108 -16.43 -27.18 -3.90
CA GLN A 108 -16.41 -27.21 -2.44
C GLN A 108 -17.76 -26.71 -1.90
N ALA A 109 -18.22 -27.31 -0.78
CA ALA A 109 -19.41 -26.83 -0.09
C ALA A 109 -19.30 -25.34 0.27
N GLY A 110 -20.27 -24.53 -0.19
CA GLY A 110 -20.32 -23.09 0.05
C GLY A 110 -19.63 -22.21 -1.00
N ASN A 111 -18.79 -22.80 -1.87
CA ASN A 111 -18.07 -22.13 -2.96
C ASN A 111 -18.49 -22.72 -4.31
N PHE A 112 -19.74 -22.44 -4.67
CA PHE A 112 -20.46 -23.06 -5.79
C PHE A 112 -20.04 -22.47 -7.13
N ARG A 113 -20.06 -23.27 -8.19
CA ARG A 113 -19.69 -22.85 -9.56
C ARG A 113 -20.46 -21.63 -10.09
N ARG A 114 -21.70 -21.42 -9.64
CA ARG A 114 -22.52 -20.26 -10.02
C ARG A 114 -21.93 -18.92 -9.56
N GLN A 115 -21.03 -18.94 -8.58
CA GLN A 115 -20.38 -17.75 -8.05
C GLN A 115 -19.24 -17.25 -8.94
N LEU A 116 -18.81 -18.03 -9.95
CA LEU A 116 -17.75 -17.61 -10.88
C LEU A 116 -18.18 -16.46 -11.81
N THR A 117 -19.47 -16.25 -11.97
CA THR A 117 -20.06 -15.33 -12.94
C THR A 117 -21.13 -14.45 -12.31
N ASP A 118 -21.08 -14.24 -10.99
CA ASP A 118 -22.12 -13.48 -10.30
C ASP A 118 -21.80 -11.97 -10.23
N GLY A 119 -20.65 -11.56 -10.79
CA GLY A 119 -20.19 -10.18 -10.86
C GLY A 119 -19.62 -9.66 -9.55
N ARG A 120 -19.42 -10.54 -8.57
CA ARG A 120 -18.95 -10.19 -7.23
C ARG A 120 -17.56 -10.76 -7.00
N LEU A 121 -16.76 -10.03 -6.24
CA LEU A 121 -15.42 -10.48 -5.88
C LEU A 121 -15.32 -10.98 -4.44
N ASP A 122 -16.44 -11.10 -3.73
CA ASP A 122 -16.52 -11.63 -2.37
C ASP A 122 -17.17 -13.04 -2.31
N THR A 123 -17.55 -13.59 -3.46
CA THR A 123 -18.03 -14.97 -3.65
C THR A 123 -17.18 -15.65 -4.73
N ARG A 124 -16.96 -16.97 -4.62
CA ARG A 124 -16.05 -17.68 -5.53
C ARG A 124 -16.50 -19.10 -5.83
N TRP A 125 -16.11 -19.60 -6.98
CA TRP A 125 -16.02 -21.04 -7.20
C TRP A 125 -14.71 -21.58 -6.61
N CYS A 126 -14.77 -22.75 -5.98
CA CYS A 126 -13.59 -23.48 -5.53
C CYS A 126 -13.76 -24.96 -5.85
N ALA A 127 -12.71 -25.60 -6.38
CA ALA A 127 -12.69 -27.04 -6.54
C ALA A 127 -12.79 -27.78 -5.19
N ASP A 128 -13.31 -29.00 -5.19
CA ASP A 128 -13.42 -29.82 -3.99
C ASP A 128 -12.09 -30.53 -3.69
N GLY A 129 -11.07 -29.73 -3.32
CA GLY A 129 -9.72 -30.19 -3.00
C GLY A 129 -8.62 -29.57 -3.86
N GLY A 130 -7.37 -29.93 -3.52
CA GLY A 130 -6.15 -29.39 -4.14
C GLY A 130 -5.63 -30.16 -5.35
N GLN A 131 -6.45 -31.05 -5.92
CA GLN A 131 -6.07 -31.82 -7.11
C GLN A 131 -5.93 -30.92 -8.34
N VAL A 132 -5.01 -31.32 -9.22
CA VAL A 132 -4.81 -30.70 -10.54
C VAL A 132 -5.80 -31.27 -11.55
N ASN A 133 -5.94 -30.60 -12.71
CA ASN A 133 -6.93 -30.91 -13.74
C ASN A 133 -8.38 -30.78 -13.25
N GLU A 134 -8.62 -29.81 -12.37
CA GLU A 134 -9.97 -29.33 -12.06
C GLU A 134 -10.37 -28.31 -13.09
N TRP A 135 -11.64 -28.33 -13.51
CA TRP A 135 -12.11 -27.44 -14.56
C TRP A 135 -13.46 -26.84 -14.23
N VAL A 136 -13.69 -25.66 -14.79
CA VAL A 136 -14.95 -24.94 -14.74
C VAL A 136 -15.23 -24.36 -16.13
N THR A 137 -16.48 -24.48 -16.58
CA THR A 137 -16.93 -24.10 -17.92
C THR A 137 -18.11 -23.15 -17.83
N VAL A 138 -18.04 -22.03 -18.54
CA VAL A 138 -19.12 -21.06 -18.71
C VAL A 138 -19.76 -21.24 -20.10
N ASP A 139 -21.08 -21.41 -20.16
CA ASP A 139 -21.87 -21.32 -21.40
C ASP A 139 -22.41 -19.89 -21.56
N LEU A 140 -21.83 -19.13 -22.49
CA LEU A 140 -22.23 -17.76 -22.81
C LEU A 140 -23.67 -17.66 -23.37
N GLY A 141 -24.29 -18.79 -23.69
CA GLY A 141 -25.67 -18.93 -24.16
C GLY A 141 -25.79 -18.85 -25.69
N GLU A 142 -24.96 -18.02 -26.31
CA GLU A 142 -24.83 -17.87 -27.76
C GLU A 142 -23.36 -17.63 -28.16
N PRO A 143 -22.97 -17.82 -29.43
CA PRO A 143 -21.61 -17.56 -29.89
C PRO A 143 -21.26 -16.07 -29.92
N PHE A 144 -20.11 -15.71 -29.36
CA PHE A 144 -19.53 -14.37 -29.40
C PHE A 144 -18.09 -14.39 -29.93
N ASP A 145 -17.66 -13.28 -30.52
CA ASP A 145 -16.25 -13.08 -30.84
C ASP A 145 -15.54 -12.50 -29.60
N VAL A 146 -14.93 -13.38 -28.81
CA VAL A 146 -14.25 -12.99 -27.57
C VAL A 146 -12.86 -12.45 -27.89
N ARG A 147 -12.57 -11.26 -27.36
CA ARG A 147 -11.32 -10.53 -27.59
C ARG A 147 -10.49 -10.35 -26.33
N ASN A 148 -11.13 -10.28 -25.17
CA ASN A 148 -10.42 -10.18 -23.91
C ASN A 148 -11.06 -11.04 -22.83
N LEU A 149 -10.22 -11.58 -21.96
CA LEU A 149 -10.59 -12.36 -20.78
C LEU A 149 -9.92 -11.78 -19.53
N ARG A 150 -10.57 -11.90 -18.38
CA ARG A 150 -9.95 -11.62 -17.08
C ARG A 150 -10.33 -12.68 -16.06
N LEU A 151 -9.34 -13.23 -15.38
CA LEU A 151 -9.52 -14.21 -14.29
C LEU A 151 -9.16 -13.55 -12.96
N HIS A 152 -10.00 -13.79 -11.96
CA HIS A 152 -9.77 -13.37 -10.59
C HIS A 152 -9.54 -14.59 -9.70
N TRP A 153 -8.28 -15.02 -9.56
CA TRP A 153 -7.93 -16.11 -8.64
C TRP A 153 -8.13 -15.72 -7.17
N GLU A 154 -8.36 -16.71 -6.30
CA GLU A 154 -8.59 -16.51 -4.86
C GLU A 154 -7.53 -15.59 -4.23
N ARG A 155 -6.25 -15.88 -4.49
CA ARG A 155 -5.13 -15.08 -4.01
C ARG A 155 -4.62 -14.16 -5.12
N ARG A 156 -4.77 -12.86 -4.92
CA ARG A 156 -4.32 -11.84 -5.88
C ARG A 156 -2.81 -11.62 -5.88
N GLU A 157 -2.15 -11.86 -4.75
CA GLU A 157 -0.71 -11.65 -4.60
C GLU A 157 -0.04 -12.89 -3.99
N GLY A 158 1.24 -13.08 -4.32
CA GLY A 158 2.09 -14.11 -3.72
C GLY A 158 1.79 -15.54 -4.17
N THR A 159 0.91 -15.75 -5.16
CA THR A 159 0.59 -17.09 -5.69
C THR A 159 0.55 -17.06 -7.21
N ALA A 160 1.38 -17.89 -7.85
CA ALA A 160 1.32 -18.12 -9.28
C ALA A 160 0.44 -19.33 -9.58
N TYR A 161 -0.67 -19.11 -10.30
CA TYR A 161 -1.58 -20.17 -10.74
C TYR A 161 -1.21 -20.65 -12.14
N GLN A 162 -1.12 -21.96 -12.34
CA GLN A 162 -0.94 -22.59 -13.65
C GLN A 162 -2.29 -23.10 -14.15
N TYR A 163 -2.65 -22.77 -15.40
CA TYR A 163 -3.95 -23.10 -15.97
C TYR A 163 -3.94 -23.02 -17.50
N THR A 164 -5.01 -23.53 -18.12
CA THR A 164 -5.32 -23.26 -19.54
C THR A 164 -6.74 -22.71 -19.64
N ILE A 165 -7.00 -21.97 -20.72
CA ILE A 165 -8.36 -21.56 -21.11
C ILE A 165 -8.62 -22.09 -22.51
N GLU A 166 -9.74 -22.78 -22.67
CA GLU A 166 -10.19 -23.34 -23.92
C GLU A 166 -11.51 -22.69 -24.36
N ALA A 167 -11.64 -22.39 -25.65
CA ALA A 167 -12.88 -21.94 -26.27
C ALA A 167 -13.52 -23.04 -27.12
N SER A 168 -14.83 -23.02 -27.21
CA SER A 168 -15.61 -23.94 -28.06
C SER A 168 -16.91 -23.30 -28.53
N THR A 169 -17.34 -23.64 -29.74
CA THR A 169 -18.66 -23.26 -30.28
C THR A 169 -19.73 -24.30 -29.92
N ASP A 170 -19.36 -25.58 -29.81
CA ASP A 170 -20.28 -26.73 -29.70
C ASP A 170 -20.24 -27.43 -28.33
N GLY A 171 -19.24 -27.14 -27.50
CA GLY A 171 -19.00 -27.79 -26.20
C GLY A 171 -18.32 -29.17 -26.31
N GLU A 172 -18.02 -29.62 -27.53
CA GLU A 172 -17.41 -30.93 -27.82
C GLU A 172 -15.97 -30.77 -28.32
N THR A 173 -15.75 -29.83 -29.23
CA THR A 173 -14.44 -29.51 -29.80
C THR A 173 -13.88 -28.27 -29.14
N TRP A 174 -12.67 -28.38 -28.58
CA TRP A 174 -12.06 -27.34 -27.77
C TRP A 174 -10.75 -26.88 -28.38
N GLN A 175 -10.53 -25.57 -28.40
CA GLN A 175 -9.28 -24.94 -28.78
C GLN A 175 -8.69 -24.24 -27.56
N ILE A 176 -7.44 -24.53 -27.22
CA ILE A 176 -6.70 -23.76 -26.22
C ILE A 176 -6.47 -22.34 -26.79
N ILE A 177 -6.99 -21.34 -26.09
CA ILE A 177 -6.83 -19.92 -26.43
C ILE A 177 -5.88 -19.20 -25.47
N VAL A 178 -5.62 -19.78 -24.29
CA VAL A 178 -4.60 -19.34 -23.33
C VAL A 178 -3.92 -20.56 -22.72
N ASP A 179 -2.57 -20.57 -22.73
CA ASP A 179 -1.76 -21.59 -22.06
C ASP A 179 -0.83 -20.93 -21.04
N GLU A 180 -1.20 -21.07 -19.78
CA GLU A 180 -0.47 -20.59 -18.60
C GLU A 180 0.05 -21.79 -17.76
N SER A 181 0.27 -22.94 -18.39
CA SER A 181 0.77 -24.16 -17.73
C SER A 181 2.14 -24.00 -17.07
N LYS A 182 2.91 -22.99 -17.49
CA LYS A 182 4.24 -22.64 -16.95
C LYS A 182 4.26 -21.26 -16.29
N ASN A 183 3.11 -20.74 -15.87
CA ASN A 183 3.04 -19.44 -15.24
C ASN A 183 3.87 -19.37 -13.95
N HIS A 184 4.63 -18.30 -13.78
CA HIS A 184 5.35 -17.96 -12.55
C HIS A 184 5.00 -16.57 -12.01
N ASP A 185 4.09 -15.84 -12.67
CA ASP A 185 3.61 -14.54 -12.21
C ASP A 185 2.80 -14.71 -10.92
N LEU A 186 3.21 -14.02 -9.85
CA LEU A 186 2.61 -14.05 -8.52
C LEU A 186 1.33 -13.19 -8.42
N ASN A 187 0.82 -12.71 -9.56
CA ASN A 187 -0.43 -11.99 -9.68
C ASN A 187 -1.61 -12.94 -9.99
N GLY A 188 -2.63 -12.91 -9.13
CA GLY A 188 -3.87 -13.66 -9.29
C GLY A 188 -4.95 -12.97 -10.12
N VAL A 189 -4.73 -11.73 -10.56
CA VAL A 189 -5.60 -11.06 -11.54
C VAL A 189 -4.93 -11.16 -12.90
N ARG A 190 -5.49 -12.00 -13.78
CA ARG A 190 -4.85 -12.32 -15.07
C ARG A 190 -5.73 -11.89 -16.22
N ALA A 191 -5.28 -10.87 -16.95
CA ALA A 191 -5.91 -10.41 -18.18
C ALA A 191 -5.24 -11.07 -19.39
N HIS A 192 -6.04 -11.42 -20.40
CA HIS A 192 -5.58 -12.04 -21.63
C HIS A 192 -6.28 -11.43 -22.83
N ALA A 193 -5.50 -10.89 -23.77
CA ALA A 193 -5.98 -10.59 -25.11
C ALA A 193 -6.01 -11.89 -25.91
N VAL A 194 -7.14 -12.19 -26.53
CA VAL A 194 -7.37 -13.43 -27.29
C VAL A 194 -8.04 -13.12 -28.62
N GLU A 195 -7.96 -14.06 -29.56
CA GLU A 195 -8.77 -14.04 -30.77
C GLU A 195 -9.55 -15.36 -30.84
N ALA A 196 -10.75 -15.35 -30.25
CA ALA A 196 -11.58 -16.53 -30.11
C ALA A 196 -12.97 -16.29 -30.75
N PRO A 197 -13.06 -16.35 -32.09
CA PRO A 197 -14.32 -16.11 -32.80
C PRO A 197 -15.34 -17.23 -32.54
N GLN A 198 -16.62 -16.89 -32.59
CA GLN A 198 -17.73 -17.85 -32.43
C GLN A 198 -17.65 -18.70 -31.15
N THR A 199 -17.11 -18.14 -30.07
CA THR A 199 -17.00 -18.81 -28.78
C THR A 199 -18.34 -18.79 -28.07
N ARG A 200 -18.87 -19.97 -27.74
CA ARG A 200 -20.03 -20.11 -26.85
C ARG A 200 -19.63 -20.63 -25.48
N TYR A 201 -18.63 -21.50 -25.41
CA TYR A 201 -18.17 -22.11 -24.17
C TYR A 201 -16.73 -21.70 -23.88
N LEU A 202 -16.48 -21.28 -22.64
CA LEU A 202 -15.15 -21.00 -22.11
C LEU A 202 -14.87 -21.98 -20.97
N LYS A 203 -13.77 -22.73 -21.06
CA LYS A 203 -13.36 -23.69 -20.04
C LYS A 203 -12.00 -23.32 -19.48
N THR A 204 -11.94 -23.08 -18.18
CA THR A 204 -10.68 -22.88 -17.45
C THR A 204 -10.30 -24.17 -16.76
N THR A 205 -9.11 -24.68 -17.04
CA THR A 205 -8.55 -25.88 -16.38
C THR A 205 -7.41 -25.49 -15.46
N PHE A 206 -7.55 -25.72 -14.17
CA PHE A 206 -6.51 -25.53 -13.15
C PHE A 206 -5.49 -26.66 -13.21
N LEU A 207 -4.21 -26.31 -13.31
CA LEU A 207 -3.08 -27.24 -13.45
C LEU A 207 -2.13 -27.22 -12.24
N GLY A 208 -2.22 -26.22 -11.37
CA GLY A 208 -1.40 -26.12 -10.17
C GLY A 208 -1.29 -24.69 -9.65
N SER A 209 -0.65 -24.54 -8.50
CA SER A 209 -0.21 -23.23 -8.01
C SER A 209 1.12 -23.33 -7.25
N SER A 210 1.87 -22.23 -7.20
CA SER A 210 3.18 -22.17 -6.54
C SER A 210 3.15 -22.42 -5.02
N THR A 211 1.97 -22.27 -4.39
CA THR A 211 1.78 -22.41 -2.95
C THR A 211 0.96 -23.65 -2.56
N ASN A 212 0.74 -24.60 -3.48
CA ASN A 212 -0.17 -25.74 -3.31
C ASN A 212 -1.62 -25.33 -2.95
N GLY A 213 -2.03 -24.12 -3.36
CA GLY A 213 -3.42 -23.66 -3.29
C GLY A 213 -4.31 -24.36 -4.32
N TRP A 214 -5.61 -24.33 -4.07
CA TRP A 214 -6.62 -25.03 -4.88
C TRP A 214 -7.04 -24.19 -6.09
N GLY A 215 -7.67 -24.83 -7.07
CA GLY A 215 -8.32 -24.13 -8.18
C GLY A 215 -9.52 -23.35 -7.68
N SER A 216 -9.36 -22.04 -7.51
CA SER A 216 -10.45 -21.18 -7.05
C SER A 216 -10.39 -19.79 -7.64
N LEU A 217 -11.55 -19.34 -8.12
CA LEU A 217 -11.75 -18.11 -8.87
C LEU A 217 -12.94 -17.36 -8.27
N TRP A 218 -12.73 -16.10 -7.91
CA TRP A 218 -13.78 -15.14 -7.57
C TRP A 218 -14.68 -14.91 -8.79
N GLU A 219 -14.09 -14.58 -9.95
CA GLU A 219 -14.84 -14.24 -11.15
C GLU A 219 -14.05 -14.64 -12.43
N LEU A 220 -14.78 -14.98 -13.50
CA LEU A 220 -14.29 -15.04 -14.88
C LEU A 220 -15.04 -14.02 -15.72
N GLU A 221 -14.32 -13.13 -16.39
CA GLU A 221 -14.89 -12.16 -17.30
C GLU A 221 -14.47 -12.41 -18.74
N ALA A 222 -15.39 -12.13 -19.67
CA ALA A 222 -15.16 -12.23 -21.10
C ALA A 222 -15.79 -11.04 -21.84
N TYR A 223 -15.05 -10.43 -22.77
CA TYR A 223 -15.51 -9.26 -23.52
C TYR A 223 -15.20 -9.38 -25.01
N ALA A 224 -16.10 -8.83 -25.83
CA ALA A 224 -15.88 -8.65 -27.27
C ALA A 224 -15.04 -7.40 -27.60
N GLY A 225 -14.94 -6.46 -26.66
CA GLY A 225 -14.08 -5.27 -26.73
C GLY A 225 -13.02 -5.29 -25.63
N ASP A 226 -12.58 -4.10 -25.23
CA ASP A 226 -11.59 -3.93 -24.16
C ASP A 226 -12.13 -4.34 -22.78
N LEU A 227 -11.23 -4.75 -21.88
CA LEU A 227 -11.58 -4.98 -20.49
C LEU A 227 -11.88 -3.65 -19.80
N PRO A 228 -13.00 -3.52 -19.07
CA PRO A 228 -13.21 -2.38 -18.18
C PRO A 228 -12.09 -2.32 -17.14
N ALA A 229 -11.67 -1.11 -16.76
CA ALA A 229 -10.75 -0.95 -15.65
C ALA A 229 -11.36 -1.61 -14.39
N LEU A 230 -10.54 -2.34 -13.62
CA LEU A 230 -11.02 -2.85 -12.35
C LEU A 230 -11.31 -1.67 -11.42
N PRO A 231 -12.44 -1.68 -10.70
CA PRO A 231 -12.56 -0.80 -9.56
C PRO A 231 -11.43 -1.20 -8.61
N VAL A 232 -10.57 -0.24 -8.38
CA VAL A 232 -9.51 -0.36 -7.41
C VAL A 232 -10.20 -0.70 -6.10
N ALA A 233 -9.74 -1.75 -5.40
CA ALA A 233 -10.17 -1.98 -4.03
C ALA A 233 -10.02 -0.65 -3.31
N ALA A 234 -11.14 -0.04 -2.92
CA ALA A 234 -11.12 1.21 -2.19
C ALA A 234 -10.18 0.96 -1.02
N ALA A 235 -9.03 1.64 -1.03
CA ALA A 235 -8.15 1.61 0.11
C ALA A 235 -9.02 1.92 1.32
N VAL A 236 -8.98 1.00 2.27
CA VAL A 236 -9.65 1.07 3.56
C VAL A 236 -9.54 2.50 4.07
N GLY A 237 -10.67 3.20 4.11
CA GLY A 237 -10.75 4.59 4.52
C GLY A 237 -9.73 5.48 3.81
N ALA A 238 -9.95 5.80 2.52
CA ALA A 238 -9.47 7.09 2.04
C ALA A 238 -9.97 8.13 3.03
N ALA A 239 -9.07 8.82 3.73
CA ALA A 239 -9.45 9.93 4.58
C ALA A 239 -10.35 10.83 3.74
N ALA A 240 -11.62 10.93 4.12
CA ALA A 240 -12.53 11.77 3.38
C ALA A 240 -12.07 13.20 3.61
N ILE A 241 -11.84 13.96 2.55
CA ILE A 241 -11.47 15.38 2.66
C ILE A 241 -12.45 16.16 3.53
N SER A 242 -13.70 15.69 3.64
CA SER A 242 -14.72 16.22 4.54
C SER A 242 -14.26 16.32 6.00
N ASP A 243 -13.30 15.49 6.42
CA ASP A 243 -12.82 15.43 7.80
C ASP A 243 -11.59 16.33 8.03
N VAL A 244 -11.03 16.93 6.96
CA VAL A 244 -9.88 17.84 7.02
C VAL A 244 -10.37 19.28 7.06
N THR A 245 -9.95 20.03 8.09
CA THR A 245 -10.25 21.46 8.21
C THR A 245 -9.03 22.29 7.83
N ALA A 246 -9.23 23.38 7.08
CA ALA A 246 -8.20 24.34 6.72
C ALA A 246 -8.62 25.77 7.12
N PRO A 247 -7.66 26.65 7.46
CA PRO A 247 -7.90 28.08 7.65
C PRO A 247 -8.60 28.75 6.45
N ASP A 248 -9.33 29.83 6.72
CA ASP A 248 -9.95 30.65 5.69
C ASP A 248 -8.95 31.07 4.60
N GLY A 249 -9.34 30.91 3.34
CA GLY A 249 -8.51 31.24 2.18
C GLY A 249 -7.63 30.10 1.66
N LEU A 250 -7.65 28.92 2.30
CA LEU A 250 -7.01 27.70 1.80
C LEU A 250 -8.07 26.71 1.29
N ASN A 251 -7.81 26.12 0.12
CA ASN A 251 -8.61 25.04 -0.44
C ASN A 251 -7.95 23.69 -0.10
N VAL A 252 -8.76 22.69 0.21
CA VAL A 252 -8.30 21.31 0.44
C VAL A 252 -8.83 20.43 -0.68
N THR A 253 -7.93 19.73 -1.37
CA THR A 253 -8.23 18.80 -2.47
C THR A 253 -7.49 17.48 -2.26
N MET A 254 -7.93 16.44 -2.97
CA MET A 254 -7.25 15.13 -2.95
C MET A 254 -6.23 15.18 -4.05
N PHE A 255 -4.97 15.44 -3.71
CA PHE A 255 -3.93 15.58 -4.72
C PHE A 255 -3.62 14.23 -5.39
N ALA A 256 -3.50 13.16 -4.61
CA ALA A 256 -3.35 11.81 -5.14
C ALA A 256 -3.92 10.79 -4.15
N SER A 257 -4.41 9.67 -4.66
CA SER A 257 -5.04 8.62 -3.86
C SER A 257 -4.59 7.23 -4.28
N PRO A 258 -4.85 6.21 -3.45
CA PRO A 258 -4.72 4.83 -3.89
C PRO A 258 -5.62 4.54 -5.10
N PRO A 259 -5.16 3.71 -6.06
CA PRO A 259 -3.96 2.89 -5.97
C PRO A 259 -2.71 3.58 -6.53
N GLU A 260 -2.84 4.67 -7.30
CA GLU A 260 -1.70 5.28 -7.97
C GLU A 260 -0.66 5.74 -6.95
N VAL A 261 -1.11 6.37 -5.86
CA VAL A 261 -0.27 6.74 -4.72
C VAL A 261 -0.77 6.01 -3.49
N ASN A 262 -0.07 4.93 -3.13
CA ASN A 262 -0.36 4.14 -1.94
C ASN A 262 0.87 4.06 -1.03
N TYR A 263 0.66 3.87 0.27
CA TYR A 263 1.72 3.82 1.29
C TYR A 263 2.73 4.99 1.23
N PRO A 264 2.28 6.26 1.15
CA PRO A 264 3.19 7.40 1.18
C PRO A 264 3.89 7.50 2.53
N VAL A 265 5.22 7.64 2.52
CA VAL A 265 6.05 7.73 3.73
C VAL A 265 6.81 9.05 3.84
N CYS A 266 7.08 9.71 2.72
CA CYS A 266 7.66 11.05 2.66
C CYS A 266 7.30 11.72 1.34
N LEU A 267 7.36 13.05 1.29
CA LEU A 267 7.09 13.81 0.08
C LEU A 267 7.94 15.09 0.01
N THR A 268 8.10 15.61 -1.20
CA THR A 268 8.66 16.94 -1.45
C THR A 268 8.03 17.52 -2.72
N ALA A 269 8.04 18.85 -2.85
CA ALA A 269 7.49 19.51 -4.03
C ALA A 269 8.61 20.27 -4.77
N ALA A 270 8.59 20.19 -6.09
CA ALA A 270 9.39 21.03 -6.97
C ALA A 270 8.76 22.41 -7.12
N VAL A 271 9.59 23.41 -7.43
CA VAL A 271 9.13 24.79 -7.69
C VAL A 271 8.24 24.91 -8.93
N THR A 272 8.31 23.90 -9.81
CA THR A 272 7.52 23.76 -11.03
C THR A 272 6.15 23.11 -10.79
N GLY A 273 5.86 22.66 -9.57
CA GLY A 273 4.54 22.18 -9.15
C GLY A 273 4.46 20.66 -9.00
N GLU A 274 5.45 19.90 -9.45
CA GLU A 274 5.45 18.45 -9.26
C GLU A 274 5.65 18.08 -7.80
N VAL A 275 4.95 17.04 -7.37
CA VAL A 275 5.12 16.44 -6.05
C VAL A 275 5.77 15.08 -6.22
N PHE A 276 6.91 14.89 -5.56
CA PHE A 276 7.58 13.61 -5.45
C PHE A 276 7.12 12.92 -4.17
N VAL A 277 6.67 11.68 -4.29
CA VAL A 277 6.14 10.88 -3.18
C VAL A 277 6.97 9.62 -3.02
N GLY A 278 7.61 9.47 -1.87
CA GLY A 278 8.27 8.23 -1.48
C GLY A 278 7.21 7.24 -1.01
N VAL A 279 7.18 6.07 -1.66
CA VAL A 279 6.26 4.96 -1.39
C VAL A 279 7.04 3.79 -0.81
N ASP A 280 6.54 3.22 0.27
CA ASP A 280 7.09 2.01 0.87
C ASP A 280 5.99 0.99 1.17
N GLU A 281 5.83 0.02 0.27
CA GLU A 281 4.80 -1.03 0.39
C GLU A 281 5.10 -2.06 1.50
N GLN A 282 6.20 -1.87 2.26
CA GLN A 282 6.59 -2.69 3.41
C GLN A 282 6.24 -2.05 4.76
N GLY A 283 5.82 -0.79 4.76
CA GLY A 283 5.62 -0.01 5.98
C GLY A 283 6.86 0.02 6.88
N SER A 284 6.66 -0.09 8.19
CA SER A 284 7.74 0.05 9.17
C SER A 284 8.64 -1.21 9.27
N LEU A 285 8.09 -2.41 9.08
CA LEU A 285 8.75 -3.65 9.52
C LEU A 285 9.16 -4.61 8.40
N GLY A 286 8.60 -4.49 7.19
CA GLY A 286 8.91 -5.37 6.06
C GLY A 286 10.33 -5.14 5.51
N LYS A 287 10.83 -6.13 4.75
CA LYS A 287 12.27 -6.28 4.44
C LYS A 287 12.52 -6.84 3.03
N GLU A 288 11.48 -7.12 2.25
CA GLU A 288 11.66 -7.65 0.90
C GLU A 288 12.04 -6.50 -0.03
N ALA A 289 13.06 -6.74 -0.86
CA ALA A 289 13.58 -5.74 -1.78
C ALA A 289 12.63 -5.47 -2.96
N GLY A 290 12.75 -4.29 -3.57
CA GLY A 290 12.00 -3.88 -4.74
C GLY A 290 10.55 -3.48 -4.45
N ARG A 291 10.25 -3.13 -3.20
CA ARG A 291 8.90 -2.77 -2.71
C ARG A 291 8.76 -1.30 -2.36
N GLY A 292 9.86 -0.54 -2.45
CA GLY A 292 9.83 0.91 -2.42
C GLY A 292 10.04 1.55 -3.79
N LYS A 293 9.51 2.77 -3.94
CA LYS A 293 9.66 3.60 -5.14
C LYS A 293 9.44 5.06 -4.80
N ILE A 294 9.82 5.94 -5.73
CA ILE A 294 9.45 7.33 -5.74
C ILE A 294 8.53 7.55 -6.93
N LEU A 295 7.37 8.14 -6.67
CA LEU A 295 6.44 8.59 -7.69
C LEU A 295 6.64 10.08 -7.95
N ARG A 296 6.52 10.50 -9.20
CA ARG A 296 6.37 11.91 -9.59
C ARG A 296 4.91 12.13 -9.97
N CYS A 297 4.28 13.11 -9.33
CA CYS A 297 2.87 13.44 -9.50
C CYS A 297 2.75 14.89 -9.97
N ILE A 298 1.97 15.13 -11.01
CA ILE A 298 1.74 16.46 -11.60
C ILE A 298 0.24 16.69 -11.74
N ASP A 299 -0.19 17.90 -11.43
CA ASP A 299 -1.49 18.46 -11.78
C ASP A 299 -1.26 19.41 -12.96
N THR A 300 -1.69 19.03 -14.17
CA THR A 300 -1.45 19.83 -15.38
C THR A 300 -2.54 20.86 -15.68
N ASP A 301 -3.70 20.75 -15.06
CA ASP A 301 -4.84 21.66 -15.29
C ASP A 301 -5.16 22.59 -14.11
N GLY A 302 -4.49 22.39 -12.98
CA GLY A 302 -4.57 23.22 -11.78
C GLY A 302 -5.83 22.99 -10.96
N ASP A 303 -6.50 21.84 -11.11
CA ASP A 303 -7.71 21.51 -10.35
C ASP A 303 -7.44 21.03 -8.92
N GLY A 304 -6.16 20.83 -8.56
CA GLY A 304 -5.71 20.38 -7.26
C GLY A 304 -5.63 18.85 -7.14
N THR A 305 -5.73 18.12 -8.25
CA THR A 305 -5.58 16.67 -8.35
C THR A 305 -4.53 16.33 -9.41
N ALA A 306 -3.65 15.38 -9.10
CA ALA A 306 -2.63 14.93 -10.03
C ALA A 306 -3.26 14.10 -11.15
N ASP A 307 -3.01 14.49 -12.39
CA ASP A 307 -3.48 13.84 -13.62
C ASP A 307 -2.37 13.10 -14.37
N GLN A 308 -1.10 13.34 -14.00
CA GLN A 308 0.06 12.60 -14.48
C GLN A 308 0.87 12.05 -13.31
N ILE A 309 0.98 10.72 -13.27
CA ILE A 309 1.73 10.00 -12.25
C ILE A 309 2.63 8.98 -12.94
N ASN A 310 3.92 9.04 -12.65
CA ASN A 310 4.88 8.06 -13.15
C ASN A 310 5.87 7.64 -12.04
N GLU A 311 6.46 6.46 -12.19
CA GLU A 311 7.55 6.03 -11.31
C GLU A 311 8.81 6.81 -11.67
N PHE A 312 9.31 7.64 -10.76
CA PHE A 312 10.54 8.41 -10.96
C PHE A 312 11.78 7.55 -10.72
N ALA A 313 11.79 6.74 -9.65
CA ALA A 313 12.91 5.85 -9.33
C ALA A 313 12.47 4.69 -8.43
N LYS A 314 13.12 3.53 -8.56
CA LYS A 314 12.99 2.41 -7.61
C LYS A 314 14.03 2.54 -6.50
N VAL A 315 13.55 2.63 -5.26
CA VAL A 315 14.38 2.72 -4.05
C VAL A 315 13.64 2.06 -2.90
N ASP A 316 14.28 1.16 -2.16
CA ASP A 316 13.66 0.58 -0.97
C ASP A 316 13.78 1.54 0.21
N HIS A 317 12.74 1.58 1.05
CA HIS A 317 12.71 2.42 2.25
C HIS A 317 13.00 3.92 2.03
N PRO A 318 12.30 4.62 1.11
CA PRO A 318 12.42 6.07 1.06
C PRO A 318 11.97 6.66 2.40
N ARG A 319 12.82 7.48 3.03
CA ARG A 319 12.57 8.11 4.33
C ARG A 319 12.73 9.63 4.30
N GLY A 320 13.20 10.19 3.20
CA GLY A 320 13.14 11.64 3.02
C GLY A 320 13.52 12.06 1.62
N LEU A 321 12.92 13.15 1.16
CA LEU A 321 13.09 13.69 -0.18
C LEU A 321 13.36 15.20 -0.10
N VAL A 322 14.29 15.68 -0.93
CA VAL A 322 14.48 17.11 -1.22
C VAL A 322 14.65 17.23 -2.73
N PHE A 323 13.90 18.13 -3.35
CA PHE A 323 14.10 18.50 -4.75
C PHE A 323 14.74 19.88 -4.83
N ASP A 324 15.81 20.00 -5.60
CA ASP A 324 16.52 21.25 -5.88
C ASP A 324 17.30 21.14 -7.20
N ASN A 325 17.38 22.22 -7.97
CA ASN A 325 18.17 22.30 -9.21
C ASN A 325 18.06 21.04 -10.12
N ASN A 326 16.83 20.64 -10.47
CA ASN A 326 16.53 19.48 -11.33
C ASN A 326 17.10 18.14 -10.83
N SER A 327 17.29 18.01 -9.53
CA SER A 327 17.85 16.84 -8.88
C SER A 327 17.01 16.47 -7.67
N LEU A 328 16.87 15.18 -7.40
CA LEU A 328 16.14 14.67 -6.25
C LEU A 328 17.11 13.97 -5.31
N TRP A 329 17.32 14.55 -4.13
CA TRP A 329 18.03 13.91 -3.04
C TRP A 329 17.08 13.00 -2.30
N VAL A 330 17.50 11.76 -2.09
CA VAL A 330 16.70 10.69 -1.53
C VAL A 330 17.49 10.08 -0.39
N LEU A 331 16.96 10.21 0.82
CA LEU A 331 17.38 9.39 1.94
C LEU A 331 16.59 8.08 1.87
N HIS A 332 17.29 6.98 1.62
CA HIS A 332 16.75 5.63 1.55
C HIS A 332 17.70 4.68 2.29
N PRO A 333 17.55 4.56 3.62
CA PRO A 333 18.54 3.88 4.46
C PRO A 333 18.86 2.45 3.95
N PRO A 334 20.15 2.09 3.87
CA PRO A 334 21.30 2.76 4.49
C PRO A 334 22.00 3.80 3.59
N LEU A 335 21.33 4.35 2.58
CA LEU A 335 21.92 5.23 1.57
C LEU A 335 21.32 6.64 1.60
N LEU A 336 22.14 7.63 1.23
CA LEU A 336 21.69 8.92 0.72
C LEU A 336 22.17 9.01 -0.74
N SER A 337 21.23 9.16 -1.67
CA SER A 337 21.52 9.26 -3.11
C SER A 337 20.95 10.55 -3.69
N VAL A 338 21.48 10.94 -4.84
CA VAL A 338 20.86 11.95 -5.71
C VAL A 338 20.50 11.30 -7.04
N PHE A 339 19.32 11.63 -7.56
CA PHE A 339 18.77 11.14 -8.80
C PHE A 339 18.56 12.31 -9.75
N HIS A 340 18.77 12.07 -11.05
CA HIS A 340 18.56 13.04 -12.10
C HIS A 340 17.73 12.44 -13.23
N ASP A 341 16.85 13.28 -13.77
CA ASP A 341 16.16 13.09 -15.04
C ASP A 341 16.80 14.09 -16.01
N THR A 342 17.64 13.59 -16.92
CA THR A 342 18.43 14.44 -17.84
C THR A 342 17.79 14.60 -19.21
N ASP A 343 16.83 13.74 -19.57
CA ASP A 343 16.06 13.84 -20.82
C ASP A 343 14.67 14.46 -20.65
N GLY A 344 14.21 14.65 -19.41
CA GLY A 344 12.97 15.31 -19.05
C GLY A 344 11.72 14.45 -19.25
N ASP A 345 11.87 13.13 -19.33
CA ASP A 345 10.74 12.21 -19.51
C ASP A 345 9.95 11.94 -18.22
N GLY A 346 10.42 12.49 -17.09
CA GLY A 346 9.83 12.35 -15.77
C GLY A 346 10.39 11.17 -14.98
N THR A 347 11.34 10.40 -15.50
CA THR A 347 11.97 9.24 -14.86
C THR A 347 13.46 9.51 -14.66
N ALA A 348 14.00 9.09 -13.51
CA ALA A 348 15.42 9.21 -13.27
C ALA A 348 16.21 8.27 -14.20
N ASP A 349 17.07 8.83 -15.02
CA ASP A 349 17.97 8.11 -15.92
C ASP A 349 19.37 7.89 -15.33
N SER A 350 19.69 8.60 -14.26
CA SER A 350 20.99 8.56 -13.61
C SER A 350 20.90 8.86 -12.12
N SER A 351 21.81 8.26 -11.36
CA SER A 351 21.88 8.44 -9.91
C SER A 351 23.29 8.27 -9.38
N GLU A 352 23.53 8.87 -8.23
CA GLU A 352 24.78 8.77 -7.51
C GLU A 352 24.50 8.53 -6.01
N VAL A 353 25.25 7.62 -5.41
CA VAL A 353 25.28 7.46 -3.95
C VAL A 353 26.22 8.51 -3.36
N LEU A 354 25.71 9.34 -2.46
CA LEU A 354 26.45 10.40 -1.79
C LEU A 354 26.96 9.96 -0.42
N ILE A 355 26.18 9.16 0.30
CA ILE A 355 26.56 8.58 1.60
C ILE A 355 26.10 7.13 1.64
N GLU A 356 27.02 6.23 2.00
CA GLU A 356 26.74 4.84 2.32
C GLU A 356 26.75 4.63 3.84
N GLY A 357 26.00 3.64 4.34
CA GLY A 357 26.04 3.26 5.76
C GLY A 357 25.37 4.27 6.70
N ILE A 358 24.44 5.11 6.21
CA ILE A 358 23.71 6.10 7.00
C ILE A 358 22.55 5.50 7.82
N SER A 359 22.67 4.23 8.16
CA SER A 359 21.88 3.51 9.17
C SER A 359 22.69 2.31 9.63
N THR A 360 22.36 1.72 10.77
CA THR A 360 22.91 0.42 11.18
C THR A 360 22.21 -0.75 10.48
N ASP A 361 22.78 -1.96 10.60
CA ASP A 361 22.22 -3.23 10.13
C ASP A 361 20.83 -3.54 10.71
N GLU A 362 20.36 -2.77 11.70
CA GLU A 362 19.00 -2.88 12.20
C GLU A 362 17.97 -2.64 11.10
N VAL A 363 18.27 -1.89 10.02
CA VAL A 363 17.37 -1.78 8.85
C VAL A 363 17.02 -3.16 8.26
N ASN A 364 18.01 -4.05 8.17
CA ASN A 364 17.82 -5.40 7.64
C ASN A 364 17.14 -6.33 8.65
N ARG A 365 17.26 -6.06 9.95
CA ARG A 365 16.73 -6.92 11.02
C ARG A 365 15.32 -6.53 11.42
N ARG A 366 15.04 -5.23 11.49
CA ARG A 366 13.82 -4.63 12.05
C ARG A 366 12.98 -3.87 11.02
N GLY A 367 13.50 -3.67 9.80
CA GLY A 367 12.89 -2.78 8.81
C GLY A 367 13.40 -1.36 9.00
N ALA A 368 12.96 -0.44 8.15
CA ALA A 368 13.41 0.95 8.19
C ALA A 368 12.75 1.82 9.27
N ASP A 369 11.93 1.22 10.14
CA ASP A 369 11.49 1.86 11.38
C ASP A 369 12.70 2.30 12.22
N HIS A 370 12.63 3.45 12.88
CA HIS A 370 13.71 3.99 13.74
C HIS A 370 15.09 4.24 13.08
N THR A 371 15.20 4.11 11.76
CA THR A 371 16.42 4.44 11.00
C THR A 371 16.61 5.96 10.87
N THR A 372 17.60 6.40 10.11
CA THR A 372 17.66 7.80 9.66
C THR A 372 16.44 8.12 8.81
N ASN A 373 15.83 9.27 9.07
CA ASN A 373 14.53 9.61 8.52
C ASN A 373 14.41 11.12 8.39
N GLY A 374 13.61 11.61 7.45
CA GLY A 374 13.41 13.03 7.18
C GLY A 374 14.70 13.75 6.75
N ILE A 375 14.65 14.40 5.59
CA ILE A 375 15.70 15.32 5.17
C ILE A 375 15.13 16.68 4.82
N ARG A 376 15.89 17.73 5.09
CA ARG A 376 15.50 19.10 4.76
C ARG A 376 16.72 19.95 4.42
N MET A 377 16.64 20.67 3.31
CA MET A 377 17.61 21.71 2.98
C MET A 377 17.38 22.94 3.85
N GLY A 378 18.42 23.39 4.54
CA GLY A 378 18.44 24.65 5.28
C GLY A 378 18.75 25.84 4.36
N ILE A 379 18.47 27.06 4.84
CA ILE A 379 18.76 28.30 4.10
C ILE A 379 20.28 28.53 3.89
N ASP A 380 21.09 27.80 4.63
CA ASP A 380 22.55 27.77 4.60
C ASP A 380 23.10 26.80 3.55
N GLY A 381 22.23 26.10 2.82
CA GLY A 381 22.61 25.14 1.78
C GLY A 381 23.02 23.76 2.31
N TRP A 382 22.79 23.48 3.59
CA TRP A 382 23.06 22.16 4.18
C TRP A 382 21.80 21.29 4.19
N ILE A 383 21.95 19.99 3.92
CA ILE A 383 20.90 19.01 4.14
C ILE A 383 21.00 18.49 5.59
N TYR A 384 19.93 18.70 6.35
CA TYR A 384 19.77 18.20 7.71
C TYR A 384 19.03 16.87 7.68
N ILE A 385 19.53 15.90 8.45
CA ILE A 385 19.01 14.52 8.51
C ILE A 385 18.57 14.22 9.94
N ALA A 386 17.33 13.76 10.14
CA ALA A 386 16.93 13.26 11.46
C ALA A 386 17.45 11.84 11.66
N VAL A 387 17.99 11.57 12.85
CA VAL A 387 18.63 10.30 13.18
C VAL A 387 17.79 9.62 14.25
N GLY A 388 17.16 8.50 13.92
CA GLY A 388 16.48 7.65 14.89
C GLY A 388 17.47 6.91 15.80
N ASP A 389 16.97 6.21 16.82
CA ASP A 389 17.78 5.53 17.83
C ASP A 389 18.60 4.34 17.29
N PHE A 390 18.37 3.92 16.04
CA PHE A 390 19.26 2.95 15.39
C PHE A 390 20.61 3.57 15.07
N GLY A 391 20.68 4.88 14.90
CA GLY A 391 21.90 5.61 14.55
C GLY A 391 22.58 5.07 13.29
N PHE A 392 23.88 5.38 13.19
CA PHE A 392 24.81 4.86 12.20
C PHE A 392 26.23 4.84 12.77
N ASN A 393 26.99 3.78 12.49
CA ASN A 393 28.32 3.60 13.08
C ASN A 393 29.46 4.01 12.14
N GLN A 394 29.29 3.83 10.83
CA GLN A 394 30.32 4.05 9.82
C GLN A 394 29.69 4.54 8.52
N ALA A 395 29.02 5.69 8.58
CA ALA A 395 28.53 6.31 7.36
C ALA A 395 29.72 6.92 6.60
N VAL A 396 29.84 6.64 5.30
CA VAL A 396 30.95 7.09 4.47
C VAL A 396 30.40 7.97 3.35
N GLY A 397 30.83 9.24 3.34
CA GLY A 397 30.54 10.17 2.26
C GLY A 397 31.37 9.87 1.01
N LYS A 398 30.86 10.27 -0.15
CA LYS A 398 31.55 10.14 -1.45
C LYS A 398 32.93 10.82 -1.48
N ASP A 399 33.15 11.82 -0.64
CA ASP A 399 34.43 12.50 -0.43
C ASP A 399 35.42 11.73 0.48
N GLY A 400 34.99 10.58 1.01
CA GLY A 400 35.75 9.75 1.95
C GLY A 400 35.58 10.14 3.42
N THR A 401 34.75 11.15 3.74
CA THR A 401 34.47 11.54 5.12
C THR A 401 33.70 10.42 5.83
N VAL A 402 34.13 10.07 7.06
CA VAL A 402 33.49 9.04 7.88
C VAL A 402 32.75 9.69 9.05
N LEU A 403 31.49 9.31 9.24
CA LEU A 403 30.60 9.84 10.27
C LEU A 403 30.05 8.71 11.14
N SER A 404 29.82 9.02 12.42
CA SER A 404 29.18 8.12 13.38
C SER A 404 28.24 8.90 14.29
N LYS A 405 27.04 8.38 14.52
CA LYS A 405 26.07 8.92 15.48
C LYS A 405 25.25 7.76 16.04
N ARG A 406 25.22 7.64 17.36
CA ARG A 406 24.33 6.71 18.05
C ARG A 406 23.15 7.45 18.66
#